data_AF-A0A0B7N333-F1
#
_entry.id   AF-A0A0B7N333-F1
#
_cell.length_a   1.000
_cell.length_b   1.000
_cell.length_c   1.000
_cell.angle_alpha   90.00
_cell.angle_beta   90.00
_cell.angle_gamma   90.00
#
_symmetry.space_group_name_H-M   'P 1'
#
loop_
_entity.id
_entity.type
_entity.pdbx_description
1 polymer ?
#
loop_
_entity_poly.entity_id
_entity_poly.type
_entity_poly.pdbx_seq_one_letter_code
_entity_poly.pdbx_strand_id
1 'polypeptide(L)'
;QWRSHQLIMDPEAHNSARVDVFMEELEASIACSRKTYNIYSIEQKALFLYLLQFKFLKVKPAAERSGINARTAQGWVKRMSEDPEWNIYDKLTNKINRPGSQLQEEHKQYLIQFFDERPQATRQDAVEALTADFEGFSLKESQVGTFIKNECNLTVKLITRHPKARNCPETLLKRKVWVEKWSK
;
A
#
# COMPACT_ATOMS: atom_id res chain seq x y z
N GLN A 1 8.17 49.17 -39.59
CA GLN A 1 8.12 47.73 -39.93
C GLN A 1 8.72 46.94 -38.77
N TRP A 2 7.89 46.28 -37.97
CA TRP A 2 8.31 45.16 -37.11
C TRP A 2 7.11 44.21 -37.00
N ARG A 3 7.16 43.08 -37.72
CA ARG A 3 6.20 41.97 -37.55
C ARG A 3 6.63 41.22 -36.30
N SER A 4 5.84 41.32 -35.23
CA SER A 4 5.93 40.37 -34.12
C SER A 4 5.22 39.09 -34.55
N HIS A 5 5.99 38.05 -34.89
CA HIS A 5 5.50 36.68 -34.94
C HIS A 5 5.27 36.22 -33.50
N GLN A 6 4.07 36.43 -32.97
CA GLN A 6 3.61 35.63 -31.83
C GLN A 6 3.27 34.23 -32.39
N LEU A 7 4.16 33.27 -32.17
CA LEU A 7 3.80 31.86 -32.18
C LEU A 7 2.83 31.63 -31.02
N ILE A 8 1.53 31.69 -31.31
CA ILE A 8 0.51 31.14 -30.43
C ILE A 8 0.64 29.62 -30.57
N MET A 9 1.46 29.01 -29.71
CA MET A 9 1.32 27.60 -29.43
C MET A 9 0.06 27.44 -28.60
N ASP A 10 -1.01 26.99 -29.24
CA ASP A 10 -2.25 26.58 -28.60
C ASP A 10 -1.96 25.40 -27.64
N PRO A 11 -2.09 25.55 -26.31
CA PRO A 11 -1.81 24.49 -25.35
C PRO A 11 -2.97 23.48 -25.22
N GLU A 12 -4.17 23.78 -25.72
CA GLU A 12 -5.39 23.00 -25.44
C GLU A 12 -5.61 21.83 -26.42
N ALA A 13 -4.90 21.81 -27.55
CA ALA A 13 -5.00 20.76 -28.55
C ALA A 13 -4.02 19.59 -28.30
N HIS A 14 -3.49 19.42 -27.10
CA HIS A 14 -2.83 18.16 -26.72
C HIS A 14 -3.89 17.08 -26.48
N ASN A 15 -4.36 16.53 -27.60
CA ASN A 15 -4.55 15.09 -27.83
C ASN A 15 -5.89 14.42 -27.48
N SER A 16 -7.05 15.10 -27.55
CA SER A 16 -8.36 14.39 -27.55
C SER A 16 -8.43 13.31 -28.64
N ALA A 17 -7.94 13.59 -29.84
CA ALA A 17 -7.88 12.60 -30.93
C ALA A 17 -6.98 11.39 -30.60
N ARG A 18 -5.88 11.60 -29.87
CA ARG A 18 -4.98 10.52 -29.45
C ARG A 18 -5.57 9.71 -28.30
N VAL A 19 -6.34 10.32 -27.40
CA VAL A 19 -7.09 9.59 -26.37
C VAL A 19 -8.16 8.72 -27.02
N ASP A 20 -8.86 9.24 -28.03
CA ASP A 20 -9.85 8.48 -28.80
C ASP A 20 -9.20 7.27 -29.48
N VAL A 21 -8.07 7.46 -30.18
CA VAL A 21 -7.31 6.35 -30.80
C VAL A 21 -6.88 5.31 -29.75
N PHE A 22 -6.33 5.76 -28.61
CA PHE A 22 -5.93 4.85 -27.53
C PHE A 22 -7.12 4.06 -26.96
N MET A 23 -8.27 4.69 -26.77
CA MET A 23 -9.48 4.03 -26.25
C MET A 23 -10.05 3.03 -27.26
N GLU A 24 -9.97 3.30 -28.57
CA GLU A 24 -10.34 2.37 -29.63
C GLU A 24 -9.42 1.14 -29.68
N GLU A 25 -8.10 1.34 -29.58
CA GLU A 25 -7.12 0.25 -29.47
C GLU A 25 -7.40 -0.62 -28.23
N LEU A 26 -7.76 0.02 -27.12
CA LEU A 26 -8.09 -0.64 -25.87
C LEU A 26 -9.40 -1.44 -25.96
N GLU A 27 -10.42 -0.92 -26.64
CA GLU A 27 -11.66 -1.65 -26.96
C GLU A 27 -11.37 -2.92 -27.77
N ALA A 28 -10.55 -2.80 -28.82
CA ALA A 28 -10.15 -3.94 -29.66
C ALA A 28 -9.36 -5.00 -28.87
N SER A 29 -8.44 -4.55 -28.01
CA SER A 29 -7.68 -5.40 -27.07
C SER A 29 -8.61 -6.19 -26.15
N ILE A 30 -9.55 -5.50 -25.48
CA ILE A 30 -10.49 -6.12 -24.54
C ILE A 30 -11.40 -7.13 -25.26
N ALA A 31 -11.86 -6.81 -26.47
CA ALA A 31 -12.69 -7.69 -27.28
C ALA A 31 -11.99 -9.03 -27.64
N CYS A 32 -10.67 -9.00 -27.83
CA CYS A 32 -9.86 -10.18 -28.13
C CYS A 32 -9.50 -11.00 -26.87
N SER A 33 -9.65 -10.41 -25.68
CA SER A 33 -9.25 -11.04 -24.42
C SER A 33 -10.24 -12.09 -23.91
N ARG A 34 -9.74 -13.10 -23.17
CA ARG A 34 -10.59 -14.09 -22.49
C ARG A 34 -11.31 -13.43 -21.32
N LYS A 35 -12.64 -13.55 -21.29
CA LYS A 35 -13.47 -13.01 -20.21
C LYS A 35 -13.29 -13.82 -18.93
N THR A 36 -12.74 -13.22 -17.88
CA THR A 36 -12.77 -13.76 -16.52
C THR A 36 -14.08 -13.37 -15.86
N TYR A 37 -14.68 -14.28 -15.09
CA TYR A 37 -15.96 -14.01 -14.44
C TYR A 37 -15.78 -12.99 -13.32
N ASN A 38 -16.46 -11.84 -13.45
CA ASN A 38 -16.66 -10.82 -12.41
C ASN A 38 -15.38 -10.16 -11.85
N ILE A 39 -14.29 -10.16 -12.62
CA ILE A 39 -13.05 -9.43 -12.32
C ILE A 39 -12.78 -8.49 -13.49
N TYR A 40 -12.79 -7.18 -13.24
CA TYR A 40 -12.60 -6.16 -14.27
C TYR A 40 -11.27 -5.45 -14.11
N SER A 41 -10.51 -5.36 -15.19
CA SER A 41 -9.23 -4.66 -15.22
C SER A 41 -9.41 -3.15 -15.08
N ILE A 42 -8.33 -2.45 -14.76
CA ILE A 42 -8.30 -0.98 -14.71
C ILE A 42 -8.65 -0.40 -16.09
N GLU A 43 -8.16 -1.04 -17.15
CA GLU A 43 -8.41 -0.69 -18.54
C GLU A 43 -9.90 -0.77 -18.89
N GLN A 44 -10.58 -1.86 -18.54
CA GLN A 44 -12.02 -2.00 -18.76
C GLN A 44 -12.81 -0.91 -18.04
N LYS A 45 -12.45 -0.60 -16.79
CA LYS A 45 -13.07 0.48 -16.01
C LYS A 45 -12.84 1.86 -16.63
N ALA A 46 -11.63 2.12 -17.11
CA ALA A 46 -11.27 3.38 -17.75
C ALA A 46 -12.04 3.58 -19.07
N LEU A 47 -12.09 2.55 -19.93
CA LEU A 47 -12.87 2.58 -21.16
C LEU A 47 -14.36 2.80 -20.87
N PHE A 48 -14.91 2.10 -19.88
CA PHE A 48 -16.30 2.27 -19.47
C PHE A 48 -16.61 3.71 -19.06
N LEU A 49 -15.78 4.31 -18.19
CA LEU A 49 -15.93 5.70 -17.78
C LEU A 49 -15.81 6.66 -18.96
N TYR A 50 -14.85 6.42 -19.86
CA TYR A 50 -14.65 7.26 -21.03
C TYR A 50 -15.86 7.24 -21.97
N LEU A 51 -16.41 6.05 -22.23
CA LEU A 51 -17.60 5.87 -23.05
C LEU A 51 -18.85 6.54 -22.46
N LEU A 52 -18.95 6.58 -21.12
CA LEU A 52 -20.03 7.27 -20.42
C LEU A 52 -19.87 8.79 -20.42
N GLN A 53 -18.69 9.30 -20.05
CA GLN A 53 -18.48 10.71 -19.76
C GLN A 53 -18.14 11.54 -21.00
N PHE A 54 -17.36 10.98 -21.94
CA PHE A 54 -16.88 11.72 -23.12
C PHE A 54 -17.62 11.33 -24.40
N LYS A 55 -18.05 10.06 -24.54
CA LYS A 55 -18.86 9.61 -25.68
C LYS A 55 -20.37 9.60 -25.40
N PHE A 56 -20.79 9.92 -24.18
CA PHE A 56 -22.19 10.02 -23.75
C PHE A 56 -23.05 8.79 -24.12
N LEU A 57 -22.43 7.61 -24.13
CA LEU A 57 -23.16 6.36 -24.39
C LEU A 57 -24.06 6.01 -23.21
N LYS A 58 -25.13 5.28 -23.50
CA LYS A 58 -25.94 4.65 -22.44
C LYS A 58 -25.12 3.57 -21.72
N VAL A 59 -25.50 3.27 -20.48
CA VAL A 59 -24.79 2.31 -19.62
C VAL A 59 -24.60 0.93 -20.25
N LYS A 60 -25.65 0.40 -20.88
CA LYS A 60 -25.61 -0.93 -21.52
C LYS A 60 -24.60 -1.01 -22.68
N PRO A 61 -24.66 -0.14 -23.72
CA PRO A 61 -23.67 -0.18 -24.80
C PRO A 61 -22.25 0.13 -24.32
N ALA A 62 -22.07 1.04 -23.35
CA ALA A 62 -20.76 1.29 -22.75
C ALA A 62 -20.19 0.04 -22.04
N ALA A 63 -21.03 -0.71 -21.33
CA ALA A 63 -20.64 -1.95 -20.67
C ALA A 63 -20.25 -3.04 -21.68
N GLU A 64 -21.03 -3.22 -22.74
CA GLU A 64 -20.76 -4.22 -23.78
C GLU A 64 -19.41 -3.97 -24.47
N ARG A 65 -19.12 -2.72 -24.83
CA ARG A 65 -17.84 -2.31 -25.46
C ARG A 65 -16.64 -2.45 -24.52
N SER A 66 -16.81 -2.15 -23.23
CA SER A 66 -15.76 -2.33 -22.22
C SER A 66 -15.62 -3.78 -21.70
N GLY A 67 -16.40 -4.73 -22.22
CA GLY A 67 -16.38 -6.12 -21.77
C GLY A 67 -16.91 -6.32 -20.34
N ILE A 68 -17.72 -5.38 -19.84
CA ILE A 68 -18.31 -5.38 -18.49
C ILE A 68 -19.72 -5.95 -18.54
N ASN A 69 -20.12 -6.67 -17.48
CA ASN A 69 -21.51 -7.13 -17.38
C ASN A 69 -22.43 -5.92 -17.19
N ALA A 70 -23.48 -5.81 -18.02
CA ALA A 70 -24.43 -4.71 -17.98
C ALA A 70 -25.04 -4.49 -16.58
N ARG A 71 -25.31 -5.55 -15.81
CA ARG A 71 -25.84 -5.45 -14.45
C ARG A 71 -24.83 -4.81 -13.49
N THR A 72 -23.55 -5.16 -13.63
CA THR A 72 -22.47 -4.57 -12.82
C THR A 72 -22.29 -3.09 -13.17
N ALA A 73 -22.25 -2.76 -14.45
CA ALA A 73 -22.15 -1.38 -14.94
C ALA A 73 -23.31 -0.49 -14.45
N GLN A 74 -24.54 -1.00 -14.49
CA GLN A 74 -25.70 -0.32 -13.91
C GLN A 74 -25.55 -0.09 -12.40
N GLY A 75 -25.08 -1.09 -11.67
CA GLY A 75 -24.79 -0.96 -10.24
C GLY A 75 -23.72 0.10 -9.95
N TRP A 76 -22.68 0.19 -10.78
CA TRP A 76 -21.64 1.22 -10.65
C TRP A 76 -22.18 2.62 -10.89
N VAL A 77 -22.94 2.83 -11.98
CA VAL A 77 -23.54 4.15 -12.27
C VAL A 77 -24.49 4.58 -11.16
N LYS A 78 -25.28 3.64 -10.62
CA LYS A 78 -26.14 3.91 -9.46
C LYS A 78 -25.32 4.34 -8.24
N ARG A 79 -24.25 3.62 -7.90
CA ARG A 79 -23.37 4.00 -6.77
C ARG A 79 -22.69 5.34 -6.98
N MET A 80 -22.20 5.63 -8.19
CA MET A 80 -21.61 6.93 -8.54
C MET A 80 -22.60 8.08 -8.36
N SER A 81 -23.91 7.84 -8.54
CA SER A 81 -24.94 8.86 -8.30
C SER A 81 -25.33 9.01 -6.83
N GLU A 82 -25.19 7.95 -6.03
CA GLU A 82 -25.55 7.93 -4.61
C GLU A 82 -24.40 8.41 -3.71
N ASP A 83 -23.15 8.10 -4.07
CA ASP A 83 -21.94 8.38 -3.30
C ASP A 83 -20.87 9.03 -4.21
N PRO A 84 -20.69 10.37 -4.13
CA PRO A 84 -19.67 11.09 -4.90
C PRO A 84 -18.23 10.71 -4.55
N GLU A 85 -17.97 10.13 -3.37
CA GLU A 85 -16.63 9.68 -2.97
C GLU A 85 -16.34 8.25 -3.46
N TRP A 86 -17.36 7.56 -4.00
CA TRP A 86 -17.20 6.19 -4.47
C TRP A 86 -16.31 6.11 -5.71
N ASN A 87 -15.15 5.48 -5.52
CA ASN A 87 -14.18 5.27 -6.59
C ASN A 87 -14.30 3.86 -7.20
N ILE A 88 -14.56 3.79 -8.51
CA ILE A 88 -14.62 2.55 -9.29
C ILE A 88 -13.31 1.73 -9.26
N TYR A 89 -12.16 2.39 -9.07
CA TYR A 89 -10.84 1.77 -9.06
C TYR A 89 -10.50 1.16 -7.69
N ASP A 90 -11.15 1.63 -6.62
CA ASP A 90 -10.90 1.13 -5.27
C ASP A 90 -11.40 -0.30 -5.12
N LYS A 91 -10.59 -1.12 -4.42
CA LYS A 91 -11.03 -2.44 -3.98
C LYS A 91 -11.94 -2.26 -2.76
N LEU A 92 -13.22 -2.63 -2.89
CA LEU A 92 -14.19 -2.61 -1.78
C LEU A 92 -13.76 -3.49 -0.59
N THR A 93 -12.91 -4.50 -0.81
CA THR A 93 -12.70 -5.61 0.13
C THR A 93 -12.05 -5.24 1.46
N ASN A 94 -11.53 -4.02 1.64
CA ASN A 94 -10.69 -3.70 2.81
C ASN A 94 -11.18 -2.54 3.70
N LYS A 95 -12.28 -1.84 3.35
CA LYS A 95 -12.65 -0.60 4.06
C LYS A 95 -13.84 -0.74 5.03
N ILE A 96 -14.87 -1.52 4.68
CA ILE A 96 -16.17 -1.43 5.38
C ILE A 96 -16.37 -2.53 6.45
N ASN A 97 -15.79 -3.72 6.26
CA ASN A 97 -16.06 -4.89 7.12
C ASN A 97 -14.86 -5.37 7.95
N ARG A 98 -13.79 -4.57 8.05
CA ARG A 98 -12.64 -4.94 8.85
C ARG A 98 -12.78 -4.33 10.25
N PRO A 99 -12.74 -5.13 11.34
CA PRO A 99 -12.67 -4.57 12.66
C PRO A 99 -11.44 -3.65 12.76
N GLY A 100 -11.59 -2.53 13.47
CA GLY A 100 -10.48 -1.63 13.74
C GLY A 100 -9.28 -2.37 14.34
N SER A 101 -8.08 -1.82 14.17
CA SER A 101 -6.91 -2.36 14.85
C SER A 101 -7.14 -2.36 16.36
N GLN A 102 -6.95 -3.51 17.00
CA GLN A 102 -6.98 -3.61 18.47
C GLN A 102 -5.84 -2.81 19.11
N LEU A 103 -4.71 -2.68 18.39
CA LEU A 103 -3.57 -1.88 18.83
C LEU A 103 -3.73 -0.45 18.33
N GLN A 104 -3.65 0.48 19.28
CA GLN A 104 -3.87 1.92 19.14
C GLN A 104 -2.65 2.69 19.68
N GLU A 105 -2.68 4.03 19.65
CA GLU A 105 -1.56 4.88 20.05
C GLU A 105 -1.16 4.69 21.53
N GLU A 106 -2.12 4.43 22.42
CA GLU A 106 -1.87 4.16 23.85
C GLU A 106 -0.95 2.93 24.02
N HIS A 107 -1.27 1.84 23.31
CA HIS A 107 -0.49 0.60 23.30
C HIS A 107 0.91 0.79 22.70
N LYS A 108 1.05 1.71 21.73
CA LYS A 108 2.35 2.06 21.16
C LYS A 108 3.25 2.74 22.18
N GLN A 109 2.73 3.71 22.92
CA GLN A 109 3.49 4.38 23.98
C GLN A 109 3.92 3.39 25.07
N TYR A 110 3.00 2.52 25.47
CA TYR A 110 3.27 1.45 26.43
C TYR A 110 4.40 0.52 25.95
N LEU A 111 4.34 0.04 24.71
CA LEU A 111 5.37 -0.84 24.16
C LEU A 111 6.74 -0.16 24.08
N ILE A 112 6.81 1.13 23.74
CA ILE A 112 8.07 1.88 23.69
C ILE A 112 8.69 1.93 25.09
N GLN A 113 7.92 2.34 26.10
CA GLN A 113 8.40 2.39 27.48
C GLN A 113 8.83 0.99 27.98
N PHE A 114 8.05 -0.05 27.68
CA PHE A 114 8.37 -1.42 28.06
C PHE A 114 9.74 -1.88 27.54
N PHE A 115 10.06 -1.59 26.27
CA PHE A 115 11.36 -1.94 25.69
C PHE A 115 12.50 -1.02 26.14
N ASP A 116 12.22 0.23 26.50
CA ASP A 116 13.21 1.13 27.10
C ASP A 116 13.62 0.66 28.50
N GLU A 117 12.66 0.20 29.31
CA GLU A 117 12.92 -0.38 30.64
C GLU A 117 13.54 -1.78 30.55
N ARG A 118 13.14 -2.58 29.57
CA ARG A 118 13.56 -3.98 29.39
C ARG A 118 14.02 -4.22 27.95
N PRO A 119 15.24 -3.79 27.57
CA PRO A 119 15.74 -3.91 26.20
C PRO A 119 15.98 -5.37 25.75
N GLN A 120 16.00 -6.32 26.69
CA GLN A 120 16.17 -7.75 26.43
C GLN A 120 14.82 -8.48 26.29
N ALA A 121 13.69 -7.78 26.46
CA ALA A 121 12.38 -8.38 26.36
C ALA A 121 12.13 -8.94 24.96
N THR A 122 11.35 -10.00 24.90
CA THR A 122 10.96 -10.66 23.67
C THR A 122 9.59 -10.16 23.19
N ARG A 123 9.21 -10.52 21.96
CA ARG A 123 7.86 -10.21 21.45
C ARG A 123 6.78 -10.92 22.25
N GLN A 124 7.07 -12.12 22.75
CA GLN A 124 6.16 -12.87 23.60
C GLN A 124 5.95 -12.14 24.94
N ASP A 125 7.02 -11.65 25.56
CA ASP A 125 6.90 -10.85 26.79
C ASP A 125 6.05 -9.58 26.58
N ALA A 126 6.16 -8.95 25.40
CA ALA A 126 5.34 -7.80 25.03
C ALA A 126 3.85 -8.17 24.86
N VAL A 127 3.53 -9.36 24.33
CA VAL A 127 2.14 -9.86 24.26
C VAL A 127 1.58 -10.08 25.66
N GLU A 128 2.36 -10.71 26.54
CA GLU A 128 1.98 -10.98 27.92
C GLU A 128 1.77 -9.69 28.72
N ALA A 129 2.68 -8.73 28.57
CA ALA A 129 2.57 -7.40 29.17
C ALA A 129 1.30 -6.66 28.71
N LEU A 130 1.03 -6.64 27.39
CA LEU A 130 -0.19 -6.03 26.84
C LEU A 130 -1.47 -6.73 27.32
N THR A 131 -1.45 -8.05 27.44
CA THR A 131 -2.63 -8.82 27.86
C THR A 131 -2.87 -8.70 29.38
N ALA A 132 -1.82 -8.44 30.16
CA ALA A 132 -1.92 -8.23 31.60
C ALA A 132 -2.43 -6.83 31.95
N ASP A 133 -1.92 -5.79 31.27
CA ASP A 133 -2.22 -4.40 31.60
C ASP A 133 -3.48 -3.87 30.89
N PHE A 134 -3.92 -4.53 29.81
CA PHE A 134 -5.11 -4.13 29.07
C PHE A 134 -6.11 -5.29 28.94
N GLU A 135 -7.37 -5.05 29.31
CA GLU A 135 -8.45 -6.04 29.21
C GLU A 135 -8.91 -6.25 27.76
N GLY A 136 -9.34 -7.47 27.43
CA GLY A 136 -9.96 -7.79 26.14
C GLY A 136 -9.00 -8.06 24.97
N PHE A 137 -7.69 -8.14 25.24
CA PHE A 137 -6.70 -8.51 24.23
C PHE A 137 -6.58 -10.03 24.05
N SER A 138 -6.72 -10.48 22.80
CA SER A 138 -6.39 -11.83 22.36
C SER A 138 -5.47 -11.73 21.15
N LEU A 139 -4.24 -11.26 21.39
CA LEU A 139 -3.27 -10.95 20.34
C LEU A 139 -2.41 -12.16 19.98
N LYS A 140 -2.08 -12.28 18.70
CA LYS A 140 -1.03 -13.20 18.22
C LYS A 140 0.32 -12.50 18.28
N GLU A 141 1.37 -13.24 18.62
CA GLU A 141 2.75 -12.73 18.64
C GLU A 141 3.16 -12.07 17.32
N SER A 142 2.72 -12.63 16.18
CA SER A 142 2.99 -12.06 14.84
C SER A 142 2.33 -10.70 14.60
N GLN A 143 1.16 -10.46 15.18
CA GLN A 143 0.45 -9.18 15.09
C GLN A 143 1.20 -8.10 15.88
N VAL A 144 1.61 -8.42 17.12
CA VAL A 144 2.44 -7.54 17.95
C VAL A 144 3.79 -7.28 17.27
N GLY A 145 4.44 -8.30 16.73
CA GLY A 145 5.71 -8.13 16.00
C GLY A 145 5.60 -7.23 14.77
N THR A 146 4.47 -7.27 14.06
CA THR A 146 4.20 -6.38 12.92
C THR A 146 3.97 -4.95 13.39
N PHE A 147 3.22 -4.77 14.49
CA PHE A 147 2.94 -3.46 15.08
C PHE A 147 4.21 -2.79 15.63
N ILE A 148 5.04 -3.52 16.38
CA ILE A 148 6.34 -3.04 16.89
C ILE A 148 7.21 -2.51 15.74
N LYS A 149 7.24 -3.22 14.62
CA LYS A 149 8.05 -2.86 13.46
C LYS A 149 7.51 -1.62 12.73
N ASN A 150 6.20 -1.58 12.48
CA ASN A 150 5.59 -0.59 11.60
C ASN A 150 5.15 0.69 12.33
N GLU A 151 4.65 0.56 13.55
CA GLU A 151 4.03 1.66 14.30
C GLU A 151 4.96 2.19 15.39
N CYS A 152 5.66 1.31 16.13
CA CYS A 152 6.66 1.74 17.12
C CYS A 152 8.03 2.08 16.50
N ASN A 153 8.25 1.79 15.21
CA ASN A 153 9.54 1.93 14.53
C ASN A 153 10.72 1.21 15.24
N LEU A 154 10.42 0.16 16.00
CA LEU A 154 11.41 -0.62 16.73
C LEU A 154 11.88 -1.81 15.87
N THR A 155 13.19 -2.02 15.81
CA THR A 155 13.77 -3.17 15.14
C THR A 155 14.47 -4.07 16.14
N VAL A 156 13.93 -5.29 16.32
CA VAL A 156 14.58 -6.32 17.14
C VAL A 156 15.78 -6.87 16.36
N LYS A 157 16.99 -6.61 16.87
CA LYS A 157 18.22 -7.19 16.31
C LYS A 157 18.56 -8.50 17.02
N LEU A 158 19.08 -9.46 16.26
CA LEU A 158 19.65 -10.65 16.84
C LEU A 158 20.90 -10.27 17.64
N ILE A 159 20.94 -10.66 18.93
CA ILE A 159 22.12 -10.47 19.76
C ILE A 159 23.24 -11.36 19.21
N THR A 160 24.29 -10.72 18.67
CA THR A 160 25.47 -11.44 18.24
C THR A 160 26.32 -11.76 19.46
N ARG A 161 26.28 -13.02 19.91
CA ARG A 161 27.10 -13.47 21.04
C ARG A 161 28.54 -13.67 20.57
N HIS A 162 29.50 -13.06 21.26
CA HIS A 162 30.91 -13.38 21.06
C HIS A 162 31.30 -14.61 21.90
N PRO A 163 32.12 -15.54 21.37
CA PRO A 163 32.63 -16.66 22.15
C PRO A 163 33.35 -16.15 23.39
N LYS A 164 33.14 -16.79 24.55
CA LYS A 164 33.81 -16.40 25.82
C LYS A 164 35.33 -16.34 25.66
N ALA A 165 35.92 -17.29 24.93
CA ALA A 165 37.36 -17.31 24.62
C ALA A 165 37.84 -16.08 23.83
N ARG A 166 36.97 -15.46 23.02
CA ARG A 166 37.26 -14.22 22.29
C ARG A 166 37.23 -13.00 23.19
N ASN A 167 36.42 -13.02 24.25
CA ASN A 167 36.23 -11.91 25.19
C ASN A 167 36.99 -12.09 26.51
N CYS A 168 37.88 -13.08 26.62
CA CYS A 168 38.73 -13.24 27.79
C CYS A 168 39.81 -12.14 27.82
N PRO A 169 40.29 -11.74 29.03
CA PRO A 169 41.21 -10.62 29.17
C PRO A 169 42.50 -10.79 28.34
N GLU A 170 43.00 -12.02 28.28
CA GLU A 170 44.24 -12.34 27.55
C GLU A 170 44.11 -12.14 26.04
N THR A 171 42.97 -12.58 25.45
CA THR A 171 42.71 -12.41 24.02
C THR A 171 42.45 -10.95 23.66
N LEU A 172 41.81 -10.19 24.56
CA LEU A 172 41.61 -8.74 24.39
C LEU A 172 42.94 -7.98 24.41
N LEU A 173 43.86 -8.33 25.33
CA LEU A 173 45.20 -7.76 25.39
C LEU A 173 46.02 -8.06 24.12
N LYS A 174 46.02 -9.31 23.66
CA LYS A 174 46.69 -9.70 22.40
C LYS A 174 46.20 -8.89 21.21
N ARG A 175 44.89 -8.61 21.14
CA ARG A 175 44.30 -7.75 20.11
C ARG A 175 44.72 -6.31 20.21
N LYS A 176 44.68 -5.74 21.42
CA LYS A 176 45.11 -4.36 21.65
C LYS A 176 46.55 -4.16 21.17
N VAL A 177 47.45 -5.04 21.57
CA VAL A 177 48.87 -5.02 21.15
C VAL A 177 49.00 -5.15 19.63
N TRP A 178 48.23 -6.04 19.01
CA TRP A 178 48.24 -6.19 17.56
C TRP A 178 47.79 -4.91 16.85
N VAL A 179 46.70 -4.28 17.30
CA VAL A 179 46.22 -3.01 16.72
C VAL A 179 47.27 -1.90 16.90
N GLU A 180 47.84 -1.74 18.09
CA GLU A 180 48.89 -0.74 18.36
C GLU A 180 50.14 -0.95 17.49
N LYS A 181 50.51 -2.20 17.22
CA LYS A 181 51.66 -2.55 16.37
C LYS A 181 51.47 -2.12 14.91
N TRP A 182 50.23 -2.15 14.40
CA TRP A 182 49.93 -1.93 12.98
C TRP A 182 49.13 -0.65 12.69
N SER A 183 48.81 0.15 13.71
CA SER A 183 48.12 1.45 13.58
C SER A 183 49.08 2.62 13.26
N LYS A 184 50.19 2.37 12.57
CA LYS A 184 51.11 3.40 12.09
C LYS A 184 50.74 3.86 10.69
#